data_AF-A0A3M2AQC9-F1
#
_entry.id   AF-A0A3M2AQC9-F1
#
_cell.length_a   1.000
_cell.length_b   1.000
_cell.length_c   1.000
_cell.angle_alpha   90.00
_cell.angle_beta   90.00
_cell.angle_gamma   90.00
#
_symmetry.space_group_name_H-M   'P 1'
#
loop_
_entity.id
_entity.type
_entity.pdbx_description
1 polymer ?
#
loop_
_entity_poly.entity_id
_entity_poly.type
_entity_poly.pdbx_seq_one_letter_code
_entity_poly.pdbx_strand_id
1 'polypeptide(L)'
;MKRVAALAVVGLASAGLSAAAAYFGGTFELTLHGDPVRGVSGRAGVETGDCSQCHYTHASDQGTSLPAHDMLLPMANDDNLCFVCHAGAGAEKVYLGQGEATANAHATSNAFRWPGPVPPARPAGDQGKCLNCHDPHGFADASGLIPRMAVAREQNSCLTCHDGNGPAADDIAGELQRAYAHPVATIDGKHDAGEGGTPGNFAGGNRHAECEDCHNPHAARENTGGTQPPVAGEPLRGVSSVRVTNGAAGTSPIYTWVDGDQNLLSGPKEYEVCFKCHSGWTTLPVGAEDLAVELNPNNPSYHPVEAQGNDPNIRAGSFVNGWTATSVVLCSDCHRSPDPQSPAGPHGSDQRALLAGSWPANTQKQITPPDLICFQCHRYDTYANDGASDTIKGYSRFNRPAFSKGHTFHVDKKQRPCAACHEVHGSHSLPSLIRIGANPGLNQYQQNNNGGQCWPTCHGSKSYNRLNYGR
;
A
#
# COMPACT_ATOMS: atom_id res chain seq x y z
N MET A 1 77.89 22.00 37.67
CA MET A 1 77.36 21.12 38.72
C MET A 1 75.84 21.27 38.79
N LYS A 2 75.15 20.13 38.77
CA LYS A 2 73.73 19.87 39.11
C LYS A 2 72.62 20.52 38.26
N ARG A 3 72.06 19.65 37.41
CA ARG A 3 70.74 19.71 36.77
C ARG A 3 69.63 19.70 37.85
N VAL A 4 68.58 20.49 37.66
CA VAL A 4 67.31 20.34 38.38
C VAL A 4 66.24 19.96 37.35
N ALA A 5 65.55 18.86 37.64
CA ALA A 5 64.58 18.21 36.78
C ALA A 5 63.22 18.95 36.78
N ALA A 6 62.60 19.02 35.61
CA ALA A 6 61.22 19.47 35.43
C ALA A 6 60.24 18.37 35.91
N LEU A 7 59.33 18.73 36.82
CA LEU A 7 58.14 17.93 37.10
C LEU A 7 57.12 18.17 35.98
N ALA A 8 56.81 17.11 35.23
CA ALA A 8 55.66 17.09 34.34
C ALA A 8 54.38 16.87 35.18
N VAL A 9 53.51 17.88 35.20
CA VAL A 9 52.13 17.72 35.65
C VAL A 9 51.39 16.96 34.55
N VAL A 10 51.07 15.70 34.81
CA VAL A 10 50.15 14.91 33.96
C VAL A 10 48.76 15.49 34.16
N GLY A 11 48.34 16.35 33.23
CA GLY A 11 46.93 16.69 33.07
C GLY A 11 46.18 15.43 32.66
N LEU A 12 45.31 14.92 33.53
CA LEU A 12 44.27 13.98 33.15
C LEU A 12 43.40 14.68 32.11
N ALA A 13 43.68 14.38 30.84
CA ALA A 13 42.75 14.64 29.76
C ALA A 13 41.48 13.84 30.09
N SER A 14 40.43 14.56 30.49
CA SER A 14 39.06 14.10 30.34
C SER A 14 38.80 13.93 28.84
N ALA A 15 39.29 12.81 28.29
CA ALA A 15 38.98 12.36 26.95
C ALA A 15 37.47 12.17 26.89
N GLY A 16 36.84 12.87 25.93
CA GLY A 16 35.41 13.05 25.85
C GLY A 16 34.64 11.74 26.01
N LEU A 17 33.65 11.77 26.91
CA LEU A 17 32.38 11.12 26.60
C LEU A 17 31.99 11.63 25.21
N SER A 18 32.09 10.76 24.22
CA SER A 18 31.63 11.04 22.87
C SER A 18 30.17 11.47 22.95
N ALA A 19 29.76 12.41 22.10
CA ALA A 19 28.37 12.87 21.97
C ALA A 19 27.35 11.72 21.79
N ALA A 20 27.80 10.50 21.51
CA ALA A 20 27.01 9.27 21.53
C ALA A 20 26.45 8.94 22.93
N ALA A 21 27.23 9.05 24.01
CA ALA A 21 26.74 8.71 25.35
C ALA A 21 25.61 9.64 25.85
N ALA A 22 25.55 10.87 25.32
CA ALA A 22 24.49 11.83 25.61
C ALA A 22 23.20 11.60 24.79
N TYR A 23 23.26 10.82 23.70
CA TYR A 23 22.09 10.46 22.89
C TYR A 23 21.39 9.17 23.36
N PHE A 24 22.13 8.25 24.01
CA PHE A 24 21.61 6.96 24.48
C PHE A 24 21.41 6.87 25.99
N GLY A 25 21.99 7.78 26.76
CA GLY A 25 21.89 7.80 28.22
C GLY A 25 20.52 8.32 28.69
N GLY A 26 19.56 7.42 28.87
CA GLY A 26 18.28 7.72 29.55
C GLY A 26 17.01 7.43 28.74
N THR A 27 17.11 6.98 27.50
CA THR A 27 15.93 6.59 26.72
C THR A 27 15.37 5.24 27.14
N PHE A 28 16.22 4.31 27.58
CA PHE A 28 15.82 2.94 27.92
C PHE A 28 14.69 2.89 28.95
N GLU A 29 14.80 3.66 30.04
CA GLU A 29 13.78 3.76 31.10
C GLU A 29 12.45 4.36 30.62
N LEU A 30 12.45 5.04 29.46
CA LEU A 30 11.24 5.57 28.81
C LEU A 30 10.62 4.57 27.82
N THR A 31 11.36 3.51 27.45
CA THR A 31 10.85 2.47 26.56
C THR A 31 10.01 1.45 27.32
N LEU A 32 9.25 0.63 26.57
CA LEU A 32 8.60 -0.53 27.17
C LEU A 32 9.63 -1.50 27.76
N HIS A 33 10.81 -1.68 27.16
CA HIS A 33 11.82 -2.57 27.72
C HIS A 33 12.28 -2.15 29.11
N GLY A 34 12.49 -0.86 29.37
CA GLY A 34 12.90 -0.35 30.68
C GLY A 34 11.75 -0.07 31.66
N ASP A 35 10.50 -0.39 31.30
CA ASP A 35 9.34 -0.18 32.18
C ASP A 35 9.40 -1.16 33.38
N PRO A 36 9.37 -0.68 34.63
CA PRO A 36 9.52 -1.53 35.83
C PRO A 36 8.32 -2.45 36.11
N VAL A 37 7.23 -2.30 35.37
CA VAL A 37 5.98 -3.08 35.53
C VAL A 37 5.72 -3.96 34.33
N ARG A 38 5.97 -3.44 33.12
CA ARG A 38 5.60 -4.07 31.84
C ARG A 38 6.79 -4.44 30.97
N GLY A 39 8.00 -4.13 31.40
CA GLY A 39 9.20 -4.30 30.61
C GLY A 39 9.76 -5.71 30.60
N VAL A 40 11.03 -5.81 30.21
CA VAL A 40 11.66 -7.11 30.02
C VAL A 40 11.71 -7.88 31.34
N SER A 41 11.27 -9.13 31.31
CA SER A 41 11.21 -10.01 32.50
C SER A 41 11.49 -11.44 32.08
N GLY A 42 12.76 -11.73 31.77
CA GLY A 42 13.20 -13.05 31.31
C GLY A 42 14.01 -13.83 32.34
N ARG A 43 14.63 -13.14 33.31
CA ARG A 43 15.52 -13.75 34.32
C ARG A 43 14.89 -13.73 35.70
N ALA A 44 14.77 -14.90 36.30
CA ALA A 44 14.25 -15.05 37.65
C ALA A 44 15.14 -14.31 38.67
N GLY A 45 14.52 -13.55 39.57
CA GLY A 45 15.21 -12.80 40.63
C GLY A 45 15.82 -11.46 40.18
N VAL A 46 15.64 -11.07 38.92
CA VAL A 46 15.98 -9.74 38.41
C VAL A 46 14.69 -8.92 38.30
N GLU A 47 14.73 -7.65 38.69
CA GLU A 47 13.58 -6.75 38.58
C GLU A 47 13.18 -6.54 37.11
N THR A 48 11.87 -6.44 36.85
CA THR A 48 11.35 -6.16 35.52
C THR A 48 11.91 -4.85 34.99
N GLY A 49 12.31 -4.82 33.73
CA GLY A 49 12.89 -3.64 33.09
C GLY A 49 14.31 -3.28 33.50
N ASP A 50 14.97 -4.09 34.33
CA ASP A 50 16.38 -3.86 34.69
C ASP A 50 17.35 -4.27 33.57
N CYS A 51 18.47 -3.55 33.45
CA CYS A 51 19.52 -3.82 32.46
C CYS A 51 20.03 -5.27 32.52
N SER A 52 20.05 -5.86 33.72
CA SER A 52 20.54 -7.23 33.94
C SER A 52 19.57 -8.32 33.46
N GLN A 53 18.40 -7.96 32.94
CA GLN A 53 17.54 -8.86 32.18
C GLN A 53 18.21 -9.29 30.87
N CYS A 54 19.02 -8.39 30.26
CA CYS A 54 19.74 -8.64 29.00
C CYS A 54 21.25 -8.74 29.21
N HIS A 55 21.82 -8.03 30.17
CA HIS A 55 23.26 -8.00 30.42
C HIS A 55 23.66 -8.82 31.65
N TYR A 56 24.87 -9.37 31.66
CA TYR A 56 25.52 -9.73 32.91
C TYR A 56 26.10 -8.47 33.54
N THR A 57 26.07 -8.38 34.86
CA THR A 57 26.69 -7.29 35.62
C THR A 57 28.21 -7.44 35.69
N HIS A 58 28.70 -8.67 35.55
CA HIS A 58 30.12 -9.01 35.60
C HIS A 58 30.43 -10.11 34.56
N ALA A 59 31.66 -10.16 34.04
CA ALA A 59 32.11 -11.24 33.15
C ALA A 59 32.35 -12.58 33.88
N SER A 60 32.25 -12.60 35.21
CA SER A 60 32.43 -13.78 36.06
C SER A 60 31.53 -13.71 37.28
N ASP A 61 31.06 -14.85 37.76
CA ASP A 61 30.36 -14.97 39.05
C ASP A 61 31.10 -15.98 39.95
N GLN A 62 31.35 -15.60 41.21
CA GLN A 62 32.12 -16.37 42.21
C GLN A 62 33.44 -16.98 41.67
N GLY A 63 34.16 -16.24 40.82
CA GLY A 63 35.44 -16.68 40.25
C GLY A 63 35.32 -17.62 39.04
N THR A 64 34.12 -17.92 38.57
CA THR A 64 33.88 -18.68 37.33
C THR A 64 33.55 -17.71 36.20
N SER A 65 34.26 -17.80 35.07
CA SER A 65 33.94 -17.00 33.88
C SER A 65 32.55 -17.36 33.38
N LEU A 66 31.69 -16.35 33.19
CA LEU A 66 30.43 -16.52 32.48
C LEU A 66 30.72 -16.61 30.97
N PRO A 67 29.87 -17.30 30.18
CA PRO A 67 29.95 -17.27 28.71
C PRO A 67 29.43 -15.94 28.18
N ALA A 68 30.02 -14.83 28.65
CA ALA A 68 29.64 -13.49 28.26
C ALA A 68 30.22 -13.18 26.86
N HIS A 69 29.36 -12.69 25.98
CA HIS A 69 29.75 -12.12 24.69
C HIS A 69 30.08 -10.62 24.85
N ASP A 70 30.40 -9.95 23.75
CA ASP A 70 30.61 -8.50 23.71
C ASP A 70 29.46 -7.77 24.43
N MET A 71 29.80 -6.68 25.12
CA MET A 71 28.87 -5.91 25.95
C MET A 71 28.21 -6.69 27.10
N LEU A 72 28.86 -7.77 27.58
CA LEU A 72 28.36 -8.62 28.67
C LEU A 72 27.00 -9.29 28.37
N LEU A 73 26.72 -9.60 27.10
CA LEU A 73 25.51 -10.30 26.72
C LEU A 73 25.61 -11.81 27.01
N PRO A 74 24.49 -12.49 27.32
CA PRO A 74 24.45 -13.94 27.54
C PRO A 74 24.62 -14.77 26.26
N MET A 75 24.56 -14.10 25.10
CA MET A 75 24.64 -14.71 23.78
C MET A 75 25.16 -13.67 22.78
N ALA A 76 25.38 -14.09 21.54
CA ALA A 76 25.81 -13.19 20.47
C ALA A 76 24.84 -12.00 20.30
N ASN A 77 25.39 -10.84 19.93
CA ASN A 77 24.62 -9.64 19.62
C ASN A 77 23.98 -9.74 18.23
N ASP A 78 23.00 -10.63 18.11
CA ASP A 78 22.23 -10.89 16.90
C ASP A 78 20.74 -11.09 17.23
N ASP A 79 19.92 -11.37 16.21
CA ASP A 79 18.47 -11.48 16.36
C ASP A 79 18.04 -12.60 17.33
N ASN A 80 18.90 -13.58 17.62
CA ASN A 80 18.57 -14.62 18.60
C ASN A 80 18.37 -14.04 19.99
N LEU A 81 19.02 -12.93 20.33
CA LEU A 81 18.78 -12.22 21.58
C LEU A 81 17.34 -11.69 21.66
N CYS A 82 16.82 -11.17 20.54
CA CYS A 82 15.45 -10.68 20.44
C CYS A 82 14.44 -11.84 20.57
N PHE A 83 14.71 -12.96 19.90
CA PHE A 83 13.82 -14.12 19.85
C PHE A 83 13.69 -14.87 21.19
N VAL A 84 14.56 -14.62 22.18
CA VAL A 84 14.35 -15.13 23.55
C VAL A 84 12.99 -14.74 24.10
N CYS A 85 12.55 -13.51 23.82
CA CYS A 85 11.24 -12.99 24.25
C CYS A 85 10.26 -12.85 23.09
N HIS A 86 10.73 -12.49 21.89
CA HIS A 86 9.91 -12.24 20.71
C HIS A 86 9.77 -13.47 19.80
N ALA A 87 9.64 -14.67 20.35
CA ALA A 87 9.45 -15.88 19.56
C ALA A 87 8.07 -15.94 18.88
N GLY A 88 7.02 -15.48 19.57
CA GLY A 88 5.63 -15.54 19.14
C GLY A 88 5.10 -14.24 18.56
N ALA A 89 3.94 -14.31 17.92
CA ALA A 89 3.22 -13.12 17.45
C ALA A 89 2.86 -12.20 18.63
N GLY A 90 2.93 -10.89 18.38
CA GLY A 90 2.50 -9.87 19.33
C GLY A 90 0.99 -9.90 19.59
N ALA A 91 0.57 -9.19 20.64
CA ALA A 91 -0.85 -9.06 20.99
C ALA A 91 -1.64 -8.36 19.86
N GLU A 92 -1.08 -7.28 19.31
CA GLU A 92 -1.69 -6.46 18.26
C GLU A 92 -1.60 -7.04 16.84
N LYS A 93 -1.03 -8.24 16.66
CA LYS A 93 -0.93 -8.93 15.36
C LYS A 93 -0.26 -8.13 14.23
N VAL A 94 0.55 -7.12 14.57
CA VAL A 94 1.48 -6.46 13.62
C VAL A 94 2.75 -7.29 13.48
N TYR A 95 3.39 -7.65 14.60
CA TYR A 95 4.48 -8.64 14.60
C TYR A 95 3.88 -10.05 14.62
N LEU A 96 4.15 -10.84 13.59
CA LEU A 96 3.52 -12.15 13.35
C LEU A 96 4.36 -13.34 13.85
N GLY A 97 5.41 -13.06 14.63
CA GLY A 97 6.31 -14.05 15.20
C GLY A 97 7.59 -14.24 14.40
N GLN A 98 8.54 -14.97 15.00
CA GLN A 98 9.87 -15.18 14.44
C GLN A 98 9.83 -15.79 13.03
N GLY A 99 8.98 -16.80 12.82
CA GLY A 99 8.91 -17.51 11.54
C GLY A 99 8.61 -16.58 10.37
N GLU A 100 7.66 -15.66 10.55
CA GLU A 100 7.32 -14.68 9.50
C GLU A 100 8.36 -13.57 9.40
N ALA A 101 8.85 -13.06 10.53
CA ALA A 101 9.86 -12.01 10.56
C ALA A 101 11.18 -12.42 9.90
N THR A 102 11.61 -13.67 10.04
CA THR A 102 12.85 -14.17 9.39
C THR A 102 12.68 -14.49 7.91
N ALA A 103 11.44 -14.57 7.42
CA ALA A 103 11.12 -14.92 6.03
C ALA A 103 10.69 -13.71 5.18
N ASN A 104 10.60 -12.51 5.76
CA ASN A 104 10.22 -11.30 5.03
C ASN A 104 11.37 -10.76 4.18
N ALA A 105 11.05 -9.89 3.21
CA ALA A 105 12.03 -9.35 2.26
C ALA A 105 13.16 -8.56 2.94
N HIS A 106 12.86 -7.83 4.02
CA HIS A 106 13.87 -7.10 4.77
C HIS A 106 14.87 -8.07 5.42
N ALA A 107 14.39 -9.14 6.05
CA ALA A 107 15.26 -10.12 6.71
C ALA A 107 16.13 -10.92 5.73
N THR A 108 15.64 -11.17 4.51
CA THR A 108 16.36 -11.98 3.51
C THR A 108 17.25 -11.16 2.56
N SER A 109 17.10 -9.83 2.53
CA SER A 109 17.81 -8.98 1.59
C SER A 109 19.18 -8.54 2.11
N ASN A 110 20.22 -8.75 1.28
CA ASN A 110 21.57 -8.20 1.54
C ASN A 110 21.63 -6.67 1.43
N ALA A 111 20.61 -6.04 0.83
CA ALA A 111 20.51 -4.59 0.76
C ALA A 111 19.89 -3.99 2.04
N PHE A 112 19.18 -4.78 2.85
CA PHE A 112 18.54 -4.27 4.06
C PHE A 112 19.57 -4.02 5.16
N ARG A 113 20.17 -2.83 5.11
CA ARG A 113 21.17 -2.34 6.04
C ARG A 113 20.99 -0.84 6.21
N TRP A 114 20.79 -0.39 7.45
CA TRP A 114 20.60 1.03 7.74
C TRP A 114 21.79 1.87 7.22
N PRO A 115 21.55 2.83 6.31
CA PRO A 115 22.62 3.58 5.65
C PRO A 115 23.16 4.75 6.47
N GLY A 116 22.48 5.13 7.55
CA GLY A 116 22.79 6.33 8.33
C GLY A 116 22.25 7.62 7.70
N PRO A 117 22.71 8.81 8.13
CA PRO A 117 23.80 9.03 9.10
C PRO A 117 23.38 8.95 10.57
N VAL A 118 22.09 8.99 10.88
CA VAL A 118 21.57 8.98 12.26
C VAL A 118 20.50 7.89 12.41
N PRO A 119 20.73 6.84 13.22
CA PRO A 119 22.02 6.48 13.83
C PRO A 119 23.09 6.19 12.75
N PRO A 120 24.37 6.09 13.12
CA PRO A 120 25.42 5.73 12.17
C PRO A 120 25.07 4.46 11.38
N ALA A 121 25.57 4.38 10.14
CA ALA A 121 25.36 3.21 9.29
C ALA A 121 25.72 1.92 10.04
N ARG A 122 24.85 0.91 9.99
CA ARG A 122 25.13 -0.40 10.60
C ARG A 122 26.36 -1.02 9.96
N PRO A 123 27.20 -1.82 10.64
CA PRO A 123 28.37 -2.43 10.01
C PRO A 123 27.99 -3.44 8.91
N ALA A 124 28.96 -3.83 8.08
CA ALA A 124 28.77 -4.98 7.18
C ALA A 124 28.65 -6.27 8.03
N GLY A 125 27.73 -7.16 7.68
CA GLY A 125 27.38 -8.36 8.47
C GLY A 125 26.10 -8.20 9.29
N ASP A 126 25.53 -7.00 9.34
CA ASP A 126 24.24 -6.71 10.00
C ASP A 126 23.06 -6.67 9.03
N GLN A 127 23.23 -7.08 7.77
CA GLN A 127 22.13 -7.20 6.82
C GLN A 127 21.01 -8.08 7.38
N GLY A 128 19.75 -7.72 7.15
CA GLY A 128 18.61 -8.54 7.57
C GLY A 128 18.22 -8.42 9.04
N LYS A 129 19.10 -7.91 9.91
CA LYS A 129 18.90 -7.91 11.36
C LYS A 129 17.84 -6.91 11.83
N CYS A 130 17.16 -7.23 12.93
CA CYS A 130 16.16 -6.36 13.56
C CYS A 130 16.73 -4.97 13.91
N LEU A 131 18.03 -4.93 14.25
CA LEU A 131 18.73 -3.71 14.65
C LEU A 131 18.83 -2.65 13.53
N ASN A 132 18.50 -2.97 12.28
CA ASN A 132 18.40 -1.96 11.22
C ASN A 132 17.20 -1.03 11.39
N CYS A 133 16.18 -1.45 12.14
CA CYS A 133 15.01 -0.62 12.46
C CYS A 133 14.84 -0.42 13.97
N HIS A 134 15.24 -1.38 14.81
CA HIS A 134 15.01 -1.33 16.25
C HIS A 134 16.30 -1.06 17.04
N ASP A 135 16.17 -0.37 18.16
CA ASP A 135 17.19 -0.28 19.19
C ASP A 135 16.58 -0.69 20.55
N PRO A 136 17.05 -1.76 21.20
CA PRO A 136 16.48 -2.23 22.47
C PRO A 136 16.63 -1.22 23.61
N HIS A 137 17.49 -0.20 23.48
CA HIS A 137 17.60 0.92 24.41
C HIS A 137 16.72 2.12 24.05
N GLY A 138 15.97 2.02 22.96
CA GLY A 138 15.16 3.09 22.40
C GLY A 138 15.97 4.19 21.73
N PHE A 139 15.25 5.08 21.05
CA PHE A 139 15.79 6.24 20.38
C PHE A 139 14.89 7.44 20.61
N ALA A 140 15.43 8.65 20.55
CA ALA A 140 14.67 9.88 20.70
C ALA A 140 15.15 10.93 19.70
N ASP A 141 14.23 11.79 19.27
CA ASP A 141 14.51 12.96 18.45
C ASP A 141 13.98 14.24 19.11
N ALA A 142 13.96 15.34 18.38
CA ALA A 142 13.48 16.64 18.89
C ALA A 142 12.01 16.61 19.33
N SER A 143 11.22 15.64 18.86
CA SER A 143 9.82 15.44 19.22
C SER A 143 9.65 14.44 20.38
N GLY A 144 10.75 13.94 20.96
CA GLY A 144 10.77 13.04 22.11
C GLY A 144 11.08 11.59 21.74
N LEU A 145 10.62 10.66 22.57
CA LEU A 145 10.83 9.22 22.37
C LEU A 145 10.25 8.79 21.02
N ILE A 146 11.03 8.02 20.26
CA ILE A 146 10.56 7.37 19.05
C ILE A 146 9.80 6.09 19.48
N PRO A 147 8.52 5.93 19.09
CA PRO A 147 7.73 4.77 19.47
C PRO A 147 8.33 3.44 18.98
N ARG A 148 7.83 2.33 19.54
CA ARG A 148 8.13 0.97 19.06
C ARG A 148 9.62 0.61 19.10
N MET A 149 10.41 1.36 19.88
CA MET A 149 11.87 1.23 19.98
C MET A 149 12.54 1.31 18.61
N ALA A 150 11.96 2.08 17.69
CA ALA A 150 12.53 2.28 16.36
C ALA A 150 13.66 3.32 16.39
N VAL A 151 14.60 3.20 15.45
CA VAL A 151 15.74 4.13 15.30
C VAL A 151 15.35 5.44 14.61
N ALA A 152 14.22 5.45 13.91
CA ALA A 152 13.63 6.61 13.28
C ALA A 152 12.10 6.52 13.32
N ARG A 153 11.40 7.65 13.18
CA ARG A 153 9.94 7.66 12.96
C ARG A 153 9.58 6.92 11.67
N GLU A 154 8.37 6.40 11.59
CA GLU A 154 7.94 5.42 10.59
C GLU A 154 8.34 5.79 9.16
N GLN A 155 8.01 7.00 8.71
CA GLN A 155 8.32 7.51 7.38
C GLN A 155 9.82 7.50 7.13
N ASN A 156 10.61 8.03 8.08
CA ASN A 156 12.05 8.08 7.95
C ASN A 156 12.68 6.69 8.05
N SER A 157 12.10 5.76 8.82
CA SER A 157 12.56 4.37 8.89
C SER A 157 12.47 3.67 7.53
N CYS A 158 11.40 3.91 6.77
CA CYS A 158 11.22 3.35 5.44
C CYS A 158 12.01 4.13 4.37
N LEU A 159 11.80 5.44 4.31
CA LEU A 159 12.28 6.29 3.22
C LEU A 159 13.79 6.55 3.24
N THR A 160 14.46 6.36 4.38
CA THR A 160 15.94 6.39 4.41
C THR A 160 16.54 5.24 3.61
N CYS A 161 15.82 4.12 3.49
CA CYS A 161 16.24 2.99 2.67
C CYS A 161 15.66 3.04 1.26
N HIS A 162 14.39 3.43 1.14
CA HIS A 162 13.61 3.50 -0.09
C HIS A 162 13.60 4.92 -0.69
N ASP A 163 14.80 5.45 -0.94
CA ASP A 163 15.00 6.67 -1.72
C ASP A 163 15.96 6.42 -2.89
N GLY A 164 16.11 7.42 -3.77
CA GLY A 164 16.98 7.33 -4.95
C GLY A 164 18.49 7.17 -4.68
N ASN A 165 18.96 7.28 -3.44
CA ASN A 165 20.36 7.06 -3.05
C ASN A 165 20.54 5.94 -2.01
N GLY A 166 19.44 5.37 -1.53
CA GLY A 166 19.38 4.39 -0.48
C GLY A 166 19.76 3.01 -0.99
N PRO A 167 19.88 2.04 -0.08
CA PRO A 167 20.21 0.67 -0.45
C PRO A 167 19.08 -0.09 -1.16
N ALA A 168 17.82 0.34 -1.03
CA ALA A 168 16.71 -0.35 -1.69
C ALA A 168 16.71 -0.11 -3.22
N ALA A 169 16.18 -1.06 -3.97
CA ALA A 169 16.06 -0.94 -5.42
C ALA A 169 14.99 0.08 -5.85
N ASP A 170 13.94 0.24 -5.03
CA ASP A 170 12.77 1.06 -5.33
C ASP A 170 12.85 2.43 -4.64
N ASP A 171 12.84 3.51 -5.44
CA ASP A 171 12.78 4.90 -4.98
C ASP A 171 11.33 5.32 -4.68
N ILE A 172 10.83 4.93 -3.51
CA ILE A 172 9.49 5.30 -3.06
C ILE A 172 9.43 6.79 -2.67
N ALA A 173 10.51 7.33 -2.12
CA ALA A 173 10.59 8.75 -1.76
C ALA A 173 10.38 9.67 -2.97
N GLY A 174 10.93 9.32 -4.14
CA GLY A 174 10.72 10.02 -5.40
C GLY A 174 9.27 9.95 -5.88
N GLU A 175 8.63 8.79 -5.78
CA GLU A 175 7.21 8.63 -6.15
C GLU A 175 6.28 9.48 -5.29
N LEU A 176 6.54 9.56 -3.97
CA LEU A 176 5.74 10.36 -3.05
C LEU A 176 5.85 11.88 -3.28
N GLN A 177 6.82 12.33 -4.10
CA GLN A 177 6.96 13.75 -4.49
C GLN A 177 6.11 14.12 -5.72
N ARG A 178 5.47 13.15 -6.39
CA ARG A 178 4.60 13.43 -7.53
C ARG A 178 3.38 14.25 -7.15
N ALA A 179 2.76 14.89 -8.14
CA ALA A 179 1.66 15.83 -7.92
C ALA A 179 0.47 15.22 -7.16
N TYR A 180 0.24 13.92 -7.33
CA TYR A 180 -0.79 13.17 -6.60
C TYR A 180 -0.16 11.94 -5.98
N ALA A 181 -0.11 11.90 -4.65
CA ALA A 181 0.45 10.81 -3.85
C ALA A 181 -0.48 10.49 -2.69
N HIS A 182 -0.41 9.27 -2.16
CA HIS A 182 -0.93 9.03 -0.81
C HIS A 182 -0.09 9.86 0.19
N PRO A 183 -0.71 10.44 1.24
CA PRO A 183 -0.05 11.40 2.13
C PRO A 183 0.98 10.79 3.11
N VAL A 184 1.60 9.67 2.73
CA VAL A 184 2.54 8.88 3.55
C VAL A 184 3.72 9.72 4.03
N ALA A 185 4.25 10.63 3.19
CA ALA A 185 5.37 11.49 3.56
C ALA A 185 4.97 12.74 4.37
N THR A 186 3.68 13.02 4.55
CA THR A 186 3.19 14.30 5.11
C THR A 186 2.36 14.13 6.39
N ILE A 187 1.94 12.91 6.69
CA ILE A 187 1.28 12.53 7.93
C ILE A 187 2.26 11.63 8.68
N ASP A 188 2.49 11.91 9.96
CA ASP A 188 3.40 11.16 10.84
C ASP A 188 2.71 10.95 12.19
N GLY A 189 2.88 9.74 12.74
CA GLY A 189 2.56 9.41 14.12
C GLY A 189 1.07 9.29 14.41
N LYS A 190 0.25 8.99 13.41
CA LYS A 190 -1.18 8.68 13.60
C LYS A 190 -1.45 7.18 13.63
N HIS A 191 -0.67 6.41 12.89
CA HIS A 191 -0.70 4.97 12.87
C HIS A 191 -0.23 4.44 14.21
N ASP A 192 -1.13 3.70 14.86
CA ASP A 192 -0.87 2.99 16.09
C ASP A 192 -1.16 1.51 15.88
N ALA A 193 -0.23 0.65 16.31
CA ALA A 193 -0.37 -0.78 16.15
C ALA A 193 -1.66 -1.33 16.80
N GLY A 194 -2.18 -0.65 17.84
CA GLY A 194 -3.41 -1.00 18.55
C GLY A 194 -4.64 -0.21 18.09
N GLU A 195 -4.59 0.55 16.99
CA GLU A 195 -5.77 1.25 16.47
C GLU A 195 -6.91 0.29 16.07
N GLY A 196 -6.53 -0.94 15.72
CA GLY A 196 -7.42 -2.08 15.49
C GLY A 196 -8.53 -1.82 14.48
N GLY A 197 -9.60 -2.61 14.58
CA GLY A 197 -10.74 -2.55 13.67
C GLY A 197 -11.78 -1.46 13.95
N THR A 198 -11.41 -0.37 14.64
CA THR A 198 -12.35 0.69 15.03
C THR A 198 -12.41 1.77 13.94
N PRO A 199 -13.50 1.91 13.16
CA PRO A 199 -13.47 2.79 12.00
C PRO A 199 -13.33 4.28 12.33
N GLY A 200 -13.71 4.69 13.54
CA GLY A 200 -13.52 6.06 14.04
C GLY A 200 -12.05 6.48 14.13
N ASN A 201 -11.13 5.53 14.28
CA ASN A 201 -9.69 5.79 14.29
C ASN A 201 -9.17 6.16 12.89
N PHE A 202 -9.91 5.86 11.82
CA PHE A 202 -9.54 6.18 10.43
C PHE A 202 -10.32 7.38 9.87
N ALA A 203 -11.08 8.07 10.73
CA ALA A 203 -12.03 9.12 10.37
C ALA A 203 -11.56 10.52 10.80
N GLY A 204 -12.16 11.55 10.19
CA GLY A 204 -12.06 12.94 10.63
C GLY A 204 -10.61 13.42 10.76
N GLY A 205 -10.28 14.01 11.92
CA GLY A 205 -8.93 14.50 12.22
C GLY A 205 -7.87 13.40 12.28
N ASN A 206 -8.26 12.14 12.52
CA ASN A 206 -7.34 11.01 12.54
C ASN A 206 -7.25 10.28 11.21
N ARG A 207 -7.92 10.74 10.15
CA ARG A 207 -7.74 10.14 8.82
C ARG A 207 -6.27 10.25 8.38
N HIS A 208 -5.68 9.12 8.01
CA HIS A 208 -4.27 9.01 7.63
C HIS A 208 -4.03 7.88 6.61
N ALA A 209 -2.84 7.93 6.02
CA ALA A 209 -2.23 6.85 5.27
C ALA A 209 -0.72 6.98 5.49
N GLU A 210 -0.14 6.05 6.23
CA GLU A 210 1.28 5.88 6.52
C GLU A 210 1.76 4.54 5.90
N CYS A 211 3.03 4.19 6.10
CA CYS A 211 3.61 3.00 5.47
C CYS A 211 2.94 1.72 6.01
N GLU A 212 2.77 1.65 7.33
CA GLU A 212 2.26 0.48 8.03
C GLU A 212 0.73 0.29 7.90
N ASP A 213 0.02 1.31 7.40
CA ASP A 213 -1.40 1.19 7.03
C ASP A 213 -1.62 0.23 5.85
N CYS A 214 -0.61 0.06 4.99
CA CYS A 214 -0.67 -0.79 3.79
C CYS A 214 0.34 -1.94 3.86
N HIS A 215 1.51 -1.72 4.45
CA HIS A 215 2.58 -2.70 4.52
C HIS A 215 2.72 -3.26 5.92
N ASN A 216 3.10 -4.53 6.03
CA ASN A 216 3.61 -5.06 7.28
C ASN A 216 5.11 -5.32 7.12
N PRO A 217 6.01 -4.51 7.70
CA PRO A 217 7.45 -4.63 7.49
C PRO A 217 8.01 -5.97 8.01
N HIS A 218 7.28 -6.64 8.91
CA HIS A 218 7.64 -7.94 9.47
C HIS A 218 7.15 -9.13 8.63
N ALA A 219 6.31 -8.91 7.62
CA ALA A 219 5.69 -9.98 6.83
C ALA A 219 5.73 -9.78 5.31
N ALA A 220 5.99 -8.55 4.85
CA ALA A 220 6.07 -8.17 3.43
C ALA A 220 7.19 -8.94 2.72
N ARG A 221 6.90 -9.42 1.51
CA ARG A 221 7.84 -10.20 0.69
C ARG A 221 7.94 -9.64 -0.72
N GLU A 222 9.02 -10.00 -1.40
CA GLU A 222 9.17 -9.72 -2.83
C GLU A 222 8.09 -10.46 -3.63
N ASN A 223 7.51 -9.77 -4.62
CA ASN A 223 6.44 -10.35 -5.45
C ASN A 223 7.00 -11.22 -6.59
N THR A 224 7.60 -12.35 -6.25
CA THR A 224 8.31 -13.22 -7.22
C THR A 224 7.39 -14.14 -8.02
N GLY A 225 6.18 -14.43 -7.53
CA GLY A 225 5.20 -15.31 -8.17
C GLY A 225 4.18 -14.62 -9.10
N GLY A 226 4.24 -13.29 -9.19
CA GLY A 226 3.20 -12.46 -9.79
C GLY A 226 1.95 -12.39 -8.92
N THR A 227 1.11 -11.38 -9.18
CA THR A 227 -0.13 -11.17 -8.43
C THR A 227 -1.28 -11.95 -9.06
N GLN A 228 -2.15 -12.54 -8.24
CA GLN A 228 -3.38 -13.22 -8.68
C GLN A 228 -4.61 -12.47 -8.16
N PRO A 229 -5.16 -11.51 -8.92
CA PRO A 229 -6.31 -10.73 -8.48
C PRO A 229 -7.50 -11.64 -8.08
N PRO A 230 -8.25 -11.29 -7.03
CA PRO A 230 -8.21 -10.02 -6.30
C PRO A 230 -7.18 -9.98 -5.16
N VAL A 231 -6.42 -11.07 -4.95
CA VAL A 231 -5.38 -11.12 -3.92
C VAL A 231 -4.29 -10.12 -4.27
N ALA A 232 -3.89 -9.32 -3.29
CA ALA A 232 -2.81 -8.34 -3.43
C ALA A 232 -1.46 -9.02 -3.69
N GLY A 233 -0.48 -8.23 -4.14
CA GLY A 233 0.90 -8.67 -4.18
C GLY A 233 1.47 -8.89 -2.77
N GLU A 234 2.49 -9.73 -2.69
CA GLU A 234 3.24 -10.06 -1.47
C GLU A 234 3.80 -8.86 -0.67
N PRO A 235 4.04 -7.66 -1.24
CA PRO A 235 4.38 -6.48 -0.43
C PRO A 235 3.30 -6.05 0.57
N LEU A 236 2.04 -6.40 0.35
CA LEU A 236 0.94 -6.15 1.30
C LEU A 236 0.70 -7.33 2.26
N ARG A 237 1.52 -8.38 2.21
CA ARG A 237 1.33 -9.57 3.05
C ARG A 237 1.35 -9.21 4.54
N GLY A 238 0.37 -9.75 5.26
CA GLY A 238 0.27 -9.58 6.72
C GLY A 238 -0.26 -8.21 7.16
N VAL A 239 -0.75 -7.37 6.25
CA VAL A 239 -1.49 -6.15 6.62
C VAL A 239 -2.93 -6.49 7.00
N SER A 240 -3.51 -5.70 7.91
CA SER A 240 -4.93 -5.75 8.21
C SER A 240 -5.79 -5.23 7.04
N SER A 241 -7.03 -5.71 6.96
CA SER A 241 -7.97 -5.33 5.91
C SER A 241 -9.41 -5.28 6.42
N VAL A 242 -10.34 -4.83 5.57
CA VAL A 242 -11.77 -4.87 5.84
C VAL A 242 -12.48 -5.76 4.84
N ARG A 243 -12.91 -6.94 5.30
CA ARG A 243 -13.68 -7.88 4.48
C ARG A 243 -15.07 -7.31 4.22
N VAL A 244 -15.50 -7.39 2.97
CA VAL A 244 -16.79 -6.90 2.49
C VAL A 244 -17.77 -8.05 2.31
N THR A 245 -18.97 -7.92 2.87
CA THR A 245 -20.12 -8.76 2.55
C THR A 245 -21.17 -7.91 1.84
N ASN A 246 -21.29 -8.12 0.53
CA ASN A 246 -22.12 -7.30 -0.34
C ASN A 246 -23.62 -7.58 -0.18
N GLY A 247 -24.39 -6.49 -0.08
CA GLY A 247 -25.85 -6.49 -0.16
C GLY A 247 -26.35 -6.31 -1.59
N ALA A 248 -27.60 -5.85 -1.74
CA ALA A 248 -28.18 -5.52 -3.03
C ALA A 248 -27.42 -4.36 -3.72
N ALA A 249 -27.64 -4.19 -5.03
CA ALA A 249 -27.04 -3.11 -5.81
C ALA A 249 -27.27 -1.73 -5.18
N GLY A 250 -26.23 -0.90 -5.12
CA GLY A 250 -26.27 0.45 -4.56
C GLY A 250 -26.52 0.52 -3.05
N THR A 251 -26.40 -0.59 -2.31
CA THR A 251 -26.51 -0.61 -0.84
C THR A 251 -25.14 -0.75 -0.18
N SER A 252 -24.96 -0.06 0.96
CA SER A 252 -23.75 -0.19 1.78
C SER A 252 -23.57 -1.64 2.22
N PRO A 253 -22.37 -2.22 2.04
CA PRO A 253 -22.10 -3.58 2.46
C PRO A 253 -21.90 -3.67 3.98
N ILE A 254 -21.82 -4.89 4.49
CA ILE A 254 -21.39 -5.17 5.85
C ILE A 254 -19.88 -5.39 5.83
N TYR A 255 -19.18 -4.71 6.73
CA TYR A 255 -17.73 -4.84 6.87
C TYR A 255 -17.35 -5.67 8.09
N THR A 256 -16.27 -6.44 7.98
CA THR A 256 -15.65 -7.16 9.09
C THR A 256 -14.16 -6.90 9.08
N TRP A 257 -13.62 -6.41 10.19
CA TRP A 257 -12.17 -6.24 10.36
C TRP A 257 -11.45 -7.59 10.29
N VAL A 258 -10.30 -7.61 9.63
CA VAL A 258 -9.42 -8.77 9.50
C VAL A 258 -8.03 -8.36 9.94
N ASP A 259 -7.54 -9.00 10.99
CA ASP A 259 -6.17 -8.79 11.47
C ASP A 259 -5.13 -9.34 10.49
N GLY A 260 -3.91 -8.81 10.56
CA GLY A 260 -2.84 -9.15 9.64
C GLY A 260 -2.46 -10.63 9.62
N ASP A 261 -2.53 -11.32 10.77
CA ASP A 261 -2.23 -12.75 10.88
C ASP A 261 -3.20 -13.62 10.08
N GLN A 262 -4.46 -13.21 10.00
CA GLN A 262 -5.50 -13.90 9.21
C GLN A 262 -5.25 -13.77 7.70
N ASN A 263 -4.50 -12.76 7.27
CA ASN A 263 -4.16 -12.52 5.87
C ASN A 263 -2.87 -13.25 5.42
N LEU A 264 -2.20 -14.02 6.30
CA LEU A 264 -0.93 -14.69 5.94
C LEU A 264 -1.06 -15.86 4.97
N LEU A 265 -2.18 -16.58 5.01
CA LEU A 265 -2.40 -17.81 4.22
C LEU A 265 -3.11 -17.54 2.89
N SER A 266 -4.06 -16.62 2.87
CA SER A 266 -4.83 -16.30 1.66
C SER A 266 -4.34 -15.05 0.93
N GLY A 267 -3.43 -14.28 1.55
CA GLY A 267 -3.15 -12.90 1.17
C GLY A 267 -4.36 -11.98 1.46
N PRO A 268 -4.12 -10.70 1.76
CA PRO A 268 -5.21 -9.73 1.75
C PRO A 268 -5.66 -9.51 0.31
N LYS A 269 -6.95 -9.28 0.09
CA LYS A 269 -7.40 -8.77 -1.21
C LYS A 269 -7.11 -7.28 -1.28
N GLU A 270 -6.61 -6.78 -2.41
CA GLU A 270 -6.15 -5.38 -2.49
C GLU A 270 -7.29 -4.39 -2.21
N TYR A 271 -8.48 -4.65 -2.75
CA TYR A 271 -9.64 -3.80 -2.50
C TYR A 271 -10.03 -3.76 -1.01
N GLU A 272 -9.85 -4.85 -0.26
CA GLU A 272 -10.15 -4.90 1.19
C GLU A 272 -9.17 -4.04 2.00
N VAL A 273 -7.95 -3.82 1.50
CA VAL A 273 -6.99 -2.88 2.10
C VAL A 273 -7.41 -1.44 1.75
N CYS A 274 -7.69 -1.14 0.49
CA CYS A 274 -8.10 0.19 0.04
C CYS A 274 -9.41 0.65 0.71
N PHE A 275 -10.35 -0.26 0.93
CA PHE A 275 -11.66 0.05 1.51
C PHE A 275 -11.60 0.43 2.98
N LYS A 276 -10.49 0.21 3.70
CA LYS A 276 -10.27 0.81 5.03
C LYS A 276 -10.42 2.33 4.98
N CYS A 277 -10.03 2.95 3.87
CA CYS A 277 -10.06 4.40 3.73
C CYS A 277 -11.04 4.88 2.65
N HIS A 278 -11.31 4.08 1.62
CA HIS A 278 -12.10 4.47 0.43
C HIS A 278 -13.52 3.91 0.39
N SER A 279 -14.01 3.38 1.51
CA SER A 279 -15.38 2.89 1.63
C SER A 279 -16.11 3.42 2.86
N GLY A 280 -17.40 3.14 2.93
CA GLY A 280 -18.26 3.44 4.08
C GLY A 280 -17.92 2.67 5.36
N TRP A 281 -16.84 1.87 5.38
CA TRP A 281 -16.31 1.33 6.64
C TRP A 281 -15.95 2.45 7.61
N THR A 282 -15.26 3.49 7.11
CA THR A 282 -14.94 4.70 7.88
C THR A 282 -15.70 5.93 7.35
N THR A 283 -15.53 7.08 8.00
CA THR A 283 -16.12 8.34 7.53
C THR A 283 -15.37 8.85 6.30
N LEU A 284 -16.07 8.87 5.17
CA LEU A 284 -15.53 9.38 3.91
C LEU A 284 -15.44 10.91 3.89
N PRO A 285 -14.45 11.48 3.17
CA PRO A 285 -14.42 12.90 2.87
C PRO A 285 -15.68 13.37 2.14
N VAL A 286 -16.08 14.63 2.36
CA VAL A 286 -17.26 15.21 1.69
C VAL A 286 -17.09 15.13 0.17
N GLY A 287 -18.09 14.53 -0.50
CA GLY A 287 -18.10 14.37 -1.95
C GLY A 287 -17.31 13.18 -2.49
N ALA A 288 -16.71 12.35 -1.63
CA ALA A 288 -16.16 11.08 -2.04
C ALA A 288 -17.27 10.03 -2.20
N GLU A 289 -17.12 9.17 -3.22
CA GLU A 289 -17.96 7.98 -3.41
C GLU A 289 -17.53 6.87 -2.45
N ASP A 290 -18.49 6.03 -2.05
CA ASP A 290 -18.20 4.79 -1.33
C ASP A 290 -17.83 3.70 -2.33
N LEU A 291 -16.54 3.44 -2.51
CA LEU A 291 -16.09 2.51 -3.55
C LEU A 291 -16.58 1.08 -3.34
N ALA A 292 -16.88 0.67 -2.11
CA ALA A 292 -17.45 -0.66 -1.87
C ALA A 292 -18.91 -0.76 -2.34
N VAL A 293 -19.62 0.37 -2.41
CA VAL A 293 -20.97 0.44 -3.00
C VAL A 293 -20.88 0.48 -4.52
N GLU A 294 -20.00 1.32 -5.07
CA GLU A 294 -19.84 1.48 -6.53
C GLU A 294 -19.33 0.19 -7.21
N LEU A 295 -18.41 -0.53 -6.56
CA LEU A 295 -17.76 -1.73 -7.10
C LEU A 295 -18.44 -3.05 -6.68
N ASN A 296 -19.55 -2.97 -5.95
CA ASN A 296 -20.31 -4.14 -5.50
C ASN A 296 -20.65 -5.07 -6.68
N PRO A 297 -20.25 -6.36 -6.65
CA PRO A 297 -20.51 -7.32 -7.72
C PRO A 297 -22.00 -7.59 -8.02
N ASN A 298 -22.90 -7.22 -7.12
CA ASN A 298 -24.35 -7.30 -7.35
C ASN A 298 -24.88 -6.10 -8.15
N ASN A 299 -24.06 -5.08 -8.42
CA ASN A 299 -24.42 -3.98 -9.31
C ASN A 299 -24.62 -4.50 -10.75
N PRO A 300 -25.54 -3.91 -11.52
CA PRO A 300 -25.71 -4.22 -12.95
C PRO A 300 -24.41 -4.13 -13.76
N SER A 301 -23.49 -3.24 -13.40
CA SER A 301 -22.13 -3.23 -13.93
C SER A 301 -21.12 -2.59 -12.99
N TYR A 302 -19.87 -3.04 -13.10
CA TYR A 302 -18.72 -2.60 -12.29
C TYR A 302 -17.43 -2.99 -13.02
N HIS A 303 -16.31 -2.32 -12.72
CA HIS A 303 -14.99 -2.87 -13.01
C HIS A 303 -14.68 -3.99 -11.99
N PRO A 304 -14.18 -5.15 -12.47
CA PRO A 304 -14.14 -6.37 -11.68
C PRO A 304 -12.97 -6.38 -10.68
N VAL A 305 -13.10 -5.68 -9.54
CA VAL A 305 -12.07 -5.70 -8.47
C VAL A 305 -12.32 -6.79 -7.42
N GLU A 306 -13.58 -7.11 -7.13
CA GLU A 306 -13.93 -8.12 -6.12
C GLU A 306 -14.22 -9.49 -6.75
N ALA A 307 -14.79 -9.49 -7.96
CA ALA A 307 -15.25 -10.66 -8.68
C ALA A 307 -15.27 -10.41 -10.19
N GLN A 308 -15.35 -11.48 -10.98
CA GLN A 308 -15.45 -11.43 -12.43
C GLN A 308 -16.66 -10.60 -12.88
N GLY A 309 -16.47 -9.77 -13.92
CA GLY A 309 -17.54 -8.92 -14.46
C GLY A 309 -18.73 -9.69 -15.04
N ASN A 310 -19.89 -9.02 -15.08
CA ASN A 310 -21.19 -9.59 -15.46
C ASN A 310 -21.37 -9.92 -16.96
N ASP A 311 -20.44 -9.53 -17.84
CA ASP A 311 -20.54 -9.72 -19.29
C ASP A 311 -19.37 -10.59 -19.81
N PRO A 312 -19.41 -11.92 -19.58
CA PRO A 312 -18.30 -12.81 -19.91
C PRO A 312 -18.12 -13.06 -21.42
N ASN A 313 -19.13 -12.72 -22.24
CA ASN A 313 -19.11 -13.00 -23.68
C ASN A 313 -18.50 -11.85 -24.51
N ILE A 314 -17.85 -10.85 -23.89
CA ILE A 314 -17.11 -9.82 -24.63
C ILE A 314 -16.01 -10.50 -25.45
N ARG A 315 -15.98 -10.22 -26.76
CA ARG A 315 -14.99 -10.84 -27.66
C ARG A 315 -13.57 -10.51 -27.22
N ALA A 316 -12.68 -11.49 -27.22
CA ALA A 316 -11.27 -11.35 -26.82
C ALA A 316 -10.54 -10.21 -27.56
N GLY A 317 -10.87 -9.97 -28.83
CA GLY A 317 -10.32 -8.85 -29.61
C GLY A 317 -10.66 -7.45 -29.09
N SER A 318 -11.57 -7.34 -28.11
CA SER A 318 -11.90 -6.09 -27.43
C SER A 318 -10.86 -5.65 -26.41
N PHE A 319 -9.91 -6.53 -26.07
CA PHE A 319 -8.90 -6.29 -25.05
C PHE A 319 -7.47 -6.34 -25.63
N VAL A 320 -6.52 -5.87 -24.84
CA VAL A 320 -5.07 -5.87 -25.12
C VAL A 320 -4.31 -6.44 -23.92
N ASN A 321 -3.00 -6.65 -24.05
CA ASN A 321 -2.11 -7.02 -22.94
C ASN A 321 -2.52 -8.28 -22.15
N GLY A 322 -3.21 -9.22 -22.80
CA GLY A 322 -3.68 -10.45 -22.17
C GLY A 322 -4.94 -10.29 -21.31
N TRP A 323 -5.51 -9.08 -21.21
CA TRP A 323 -6.79 -8.85 -20.55
C TRP A 323 -7.93 -9.54 -21.30
N THR A 324 -8.95 -9.97 -20.56
CA THR A 324 -10.12 -10.67 -21.11
C THR A 324 -11.40 -10.25 -20.37
N ALA A 325 -12.54 -10.70 -20.89
CA ALA A 325 -13.85 -10.49 -20.27
C ALA A 325 -13.97 -11.12 -18.87
N THR A 326 -13.11 -12.09 -18.55
CA THR A 326 -13.13 -12.83 -17.28
C THR A 326 -12.02 -12.38 -16.32
N SER A 327 -11.23 -11.38 -16.70
CA SER A 327 -10.17 -10.87 -15.84
C SER A 327 -10.75 -10.12 -14.63
N VAL A 328 -10.12 -10.30 -13.48
CA VAL A 328 -10.27 -9.45 -12.29
C VAL A 328 -9.09 -8.48 -12.29
N VAL A 329 -9.36 -7.21 -11.98
CA VAL A 329 -8.36 -6.14 -11.94
C VAL A 329 -8.03 -5.76 -10.50
N LEU A 330 -6.83 -5.26 -10.28
CA LEU A 330 -6.44 -4.62 -9.03
C LEU A 330 -6.77 -3.13 -9.08
N CYS A 331 -7.03 -2.51 -7.92
CA CYS A 331 -7.08 -1.06 -7.80
C CYS A 331 -5.78 -0.44 -8.34
N SER A 332 -4.61 -1.05 -8.06
CA SER A 332 -3.31 -0.60 -8.55
C SER A 332 -3.06 -0.82 -10.05
N ASP A 333 -3.94 -1.52 -10.78
CA ASP A 333 -3.91 -1.51 -12.25
C ASP A 333 -4.33 -0.15 -12.82
N CYS A 334 -5.15 0.58 -12.07
CA CYS A 334 -5.62 1.91 -12.42
C CYS A 334 -4.97 3.02 -11.58
N HIS A 335 -4.66 2.74 -10.31
CA HIS A 335 -4.14 3.70 -9.35
C HIS A 335 -2.66 3.44 -9.05
N ARG A 336 -1.79 3.89 -9.95
CA ARG A 336 -0.33 3.81 -9.83
C ARG A 336 0.33 4.88 -10.71
N SER A 337 1.65 4.99 -10.66
CA SER A 337 2.41 5.78 -11.62
C SER A 337 2.19 5.26 -13.07
N PRO A 338 2.05 6.15 -14.07
CA PRO A 338 2.02 5.77 -15.47
C PRO A 338 3.41 5.35 -16.00
N ASP A 339 4.49 5.66 -15.28
CA ASP A 339 5.85 5.30 -15.67
C ASP A 339 6.11 3.82 -15.35
N PRO A 340 6.40 2.97 -16.35
CA PRO A 340 6.66 1.55 -16.12
C PRO A 340 7.98 1.28 -15.37
N GLN A 341 8.83 2.28 -15.15
CA GLN A 341 10.03 2.18 -14.31
C GLN A 341 9.75 2.55 -12.85
N SER A 342 8.59 3.13 -12.54
CA SER A 342 8.21 3.42 -11.17
C SER A 342 7.95 2.14 -10.38
N PRO A 343 8.27 2.13 -9.07
CA PRO A 343 7.84 1.07 -8.16
C PRO A 343 6.33 0.83 -8.26
N ALA A 344 5.93 -0.44 -8.33
CA ALA A 344 4.53 -0.82 -8.44
C ALA A 344 3.73 -0.43 -7.20
N GLY A 345 2.48 -0.02 -7.39
CA GLY A 345 1.55 0.33 -6.30
C GLY A 345 1.16 1.82 -6.28
N PRO A 346 0.24 2.21 -5.38
CA PRO A 346 -0.38 3.53 -5.38
C PRO A 346 0.45 4.59 -4.63
N HIS A 347 1.76 4.67 -4.89
CA HIS A 347 2.65 5.62 -4.20
C HIS A 347 2.45 7.04 -4.72
N GLY A 348 2.59 7.23 -6.03
CA GLY A 348 2.50 8.54 -6.67
C GLY A 348 2.12 8.46 -8.15
N SER A 349 1.58 9.55 -8.68
CA SER A 349 1.33 9.77 -10.11
C SER A 349 1.25 11.27 -10.41
N ASP A 350 1.62 11.65 -11.63
CA ASP A 350 1.39 13.01 -12.13
C ASP A 350 -0.06 13.20 -12.63
N GLN A 351 -0.84 12.11 -12.69
CA GLN A 351 -2.24 12.14 -13.07
C GLN A 351 -3.14 12.24 -11.83
N ARG A 352 -4.14 13.12 -11.91
CA ARG A 352 -5.10 13.34 -10.82
C ARG A 352 -5.72 12.04 -10.35
N ALA A 353 -5.86 11.88 -9.03
CA ALA A 353 -6.38 10.68 -8.38
C ALA A 353 -5.47 9.44 -8.56
N LEU A 354 -4.14 9.66 -8.59
CA LEU A 354 -3.14 8.60 -8.62
C LEU A 354 -3.23 7.72 -9.88
N LEU A 355 -3.68 8.24 -11.01
CA LEU A 355 -4.03 7.39 -12.15
C LEU A 355 -2.81 6.92 -12.96
N ALA A 356 -2.85 5.67 -13.43
CA ALA A 356 -1.84 5.03 -14.27
C ALA A 356 -1.82 5.57 -15.71
N GLY A 357 -2.67 6.53 -16.04
CA GLY A 357 -2.81 7.13 -17.35
C GLY A 357 -3.78 8.30 -17.28
N SER A 358 -3.86 9.08 -18.36
CA SER A 358 -4.75 10.24 -18.38
C SER A 358 -6.22 9.81 -18.38
N TRP A 359 -7.05 10.58 -17.67
CA TRP A 359 -8.51 10.44 -17.69
C TRP A 359 -9.15 11.82 -17.71
N PRO A 360 -9.76 12.23 -18.83
CA PRO A 360 -10.40 13.52 -18.90
C PRO A 360 -11.79 13.41 -18.29
N ALA A 361 -11.89 13.77 -17.01
CA ALA A 361 -13.13 13.79 -16.21
C ALA A 361 -14.09 14.93 -16.63
N ASN A 362 -14.42 15.01 -17.92
CA ASN A 362 -15.33 15.98 -18.49
C ASN A 362 -16.15 15.36 -19.64
N THR A 363 -17.25 16.00 -19.97
CA THR A 363 -18.23 15.54 -20.98
C THR A 363 -18.13 16.30 -22.31
N GLN A 364 -17.24 17.30 -22.37
CA GLN A 364 -17.13 18.20 -23.51
C GLN A 364 -16.42 17.52 -24.67
N LYS A 365 -16.60 18.08 -25.88
CA LYS A 365 -15.97 17.50 -27.07
C LYS A 365 -14.45 17.55 -26.93
N GLN A 366 -13.81 16.40 -27.07
CA GLN A 366 -12.36 16.29 -27.07
C GLN A 366 -11.91 15.05 -27.85
N ILE A 367 -10.73 15.13 -28.43
CA ILE A 367 -10.08 13.97 -29.05
C ILE A 367 -9.82 12.95 -27.93
N THR A 368 -10.12 11.68 -28.20
CA THR A 368 -9.84 10.58 -27.28
C THR A 368 -8.46 10.03 -27.65
N PRO A 369 -7.42 10.24 -26.84
CA PRO A 369 -6.09 9.78 -27.19
C PRO A 369 -5.92 8.28 -26.88
N PRO A 370 -4.99 7.59 -27.55
CA PRO A 370 -4.79 6.14 -27.36
C PRO A 370 -4.10 5.76 -26.05
N ASP A 371 -3.58 6.74 -25.31
CA ASP A 371 -2.89 6.58 -24.02
C ASP A 371 -3.80 6.82 -22.79
N LEU A 372 -5.12 6.95 -22.99
CA LEU A 372 -6.05 6.96 -21.86
C LEU A 372 -5.95 5.68 -21.05
N ILE A 373 -6.17 5.80 -19.74
CA ILE A 373 -6.12 4.69 -18.79
C ILE A 373 -6.93 3.47 -19.22
N CYS A 374 -8.10 3.67 -19.85
CA CYS A 374 -8.97 2.60 -20.33
C CYS A 374 -8.26 1.68 -21.34
N PHE A 375 -7.34 2.22 -22.14
CA PHE A 375 -6.69 1.48 -23.23
C PHE A 375 -5.49 0.66 -22.78
N GLN A 376 -5.18 0.65 -21.47
CA GLN A 376 -4.28 -0.34 -20.88
C GLN A 376 -4.90 -1.75 -20.91
N CYS A 377 -6.24 -1.83 -20.87
CA CYS A 377 -6.98 -3.09 -20.91
C CYS A 377 -7.85 -3.21 -22.17
N HIS A 378 -8.50 -2.12 -22.59
CA HIS A 378 -9.38 -2.11 -23.76
C HIS A 378 -8.62 -1.79 -25.05
N ARG A 379 -8.98 -2.44 -26.15
CA ARG A 379 -8.38 -2.15 -27.46
C ARG A 379 -8.86 -0.80 -27.99
N TYR A 380 -7.95 0.17 -28.14
CA TYR A 380 -8.24 1.48 -28.74
C TYR A 380 -9.01 1.37 -30.06
N ASP A 381 -8.54 0.52 -30.99
CA ASP A 381 -9.17 0.40 -32.31
C ASP A 381 -10.61 -0.14 -32.29
N THR A 382 -10.97 -0.89 -31.24
CA THR A 382 -12.32 -1.40 -31.07
C THR A 382 -13.28 -0.30 -30.60
N TYR A 383 -12.80 0.65 -29.79
CA TYR A 383 -13.67 1.58 -29.07
C TYR A 383 -13.54 3.04 -29.51
N ALA A 384 -12.38 3.48 -30.00
CA ALA A 384 -12.06 4.89 -30.23
C ALA A 384 -11.41 5.21 -31.58
N ASN A 385 -11.26 4.23 -32.49
CA ASN A 385 -10.78 4.48 -33.87
C ASN A 385 -11.88 4.17 -34.90
N ASP A 386 -12.53 5.18 -35.46
CA ASP A 386 -13.56 4.95 -36.49
C ASP A 386 -12.96 4.57 -37.85
N GLY A 387 -11.66 4.85 -38.05
CA GLY A 387 -10.88 4.44 -39.21
C GLY A 387 -10.48 2.96 -39.22
N ALA A 388 -10.65 2.23 -38.12
CA ALA A 388 -10.36 0.80 -38.05
C ALA A 388 -11.29 -0.02 -38.97
N SER A 389 -10.85 -1.23 -39.34
CA SER A 389 -11.64 -2.13 -40.20
C SER A 389 -12.92 -2.59 -39.50
N ASP A 390 -13.96 -2.94 -40.27
CA ASP A 390 -15.24 -3.43 -39.71
C ASP A 390 -15.05 -4.73 -38.90
N THR A 391 -14.01 -5.53 -39.19
CA THR A 391 -13.63 -6.70 -38.37
C THR A 391 -13.20 -6.29 -36.96
N ILE A 392 -12.31 -5.30 -36.82
CA ILE A 392 -11.82 -4.85 -35.52
C ILE A 392 -12.90 -4.12 -34.75
N LYS A 393 -13.61 -3.18 -35.41
CA LYS A 393 -14.73 -2.46 -34.80
C LYS A 393 -15.84 -3.42 -34.35
N GLY A 394 -16.03 -4.52 -35.09
CA GLY A 394 -16.98 -5.59 -34.80
C GLY A 394 -16.70 -6.39 -33.53
N TYR A 395 -15.56 -6.17 -32.84
CA TYR A 395 -15.34 -6.69 -31.49
C TYR A 395 -16.19 -5.98 -30.45
N SER A 396 -16.63 -4.74 -30.68
CA SER A 396 -17.68 -4.11 -29.88
C SER A 396 -19.06 -4.54 -30.37
N ARG A 397 -20.01 -4.74 -29.46
CA ARG A 397 -21.42 -5.03 -29.80
C ARG A 397 -22.11 -3.87 -30.54
N PHE A 398 -21.63 -2.64 -30.34
CA PHE A 398 -22.30 -1.40 -30.76
C PHE A 398 -21.59 -0.67 -31.90
N ASN A 399 -20.92 -1.40 -32.79
CA ASN A 399 -20.17 -0.84 -33.92
C ASN A 399 -20.61 -1.44 -35.26
N ARG A 400 -19.97 -1.00 -36.34
CA ARG A 400 -20.02 -1.71 -37.63
C ARG A 400 -19.53 -3.16 -37.43
N PRO A 401 -20.08 -4.15 -38.17
CA PRO A 401 -21.06 -4.00 -39.25
C PRO A 401 -22.52 -3.83 -38.80
N ALA A 402 -22.86 -4.09 -37.54
CA ALA A 402 -24.24 -3.95 -37.06
C ALA A 402 -24.79 -2.52 -37.17
N PHE A 403 -23.96 -1.51 -36.88
CA PHE A 403 -24.37 -0.10 -36.87
C PHE A 403 -23.38 0.78 -37.62
N SER A 404 -23.86 1.52 -38.62
CA SER A 404 -23.04 2.44 -39.41
C SER A 404 -22.51 3.64 -38.61
N LYS A 405 -23.19 4.02 -37.51
CA LYS A 405 -22.83 5.11 -36.59
C LYS A 405 -22.85 4.60 -35.15
N GLY A 406 -21.87 3.74 -34.85
CA GLY A 406 -21.73 3.02 -33.59
C GLY A 406 -20.93 3.76 -32.50
N HIS A 407 -20.30 3.00 -31.61
CA HIS A 407 -19.45 3.48 -30.53
C HIS A 407 -18.27 4.32 -31.05
N THR A 408 -17.46 3.80 -31.97
CA THR A 408 -16.31 4.52 -32.55
C THR A 408 -16.71 5.81 -33.22
N PHE A 409 -17.89 5.86 -33.86
CA PHE A 409 -18.41 7.09 -34.46
C PHE A 409 -18.65 8.18 -33.41
N HIS A 410 -19.14 7.82 -32.21
CA HIS A 410 -19.35 8.80 -31.15
C HIS A 410 -18.03 9.25 -30.52
N VAL A 411 -17.14 8.29 -30.23
CA VAL A 411 -15.88 8.57 -29.54
C VAL A 411 -14.87 9.30 -30.45
N ASP A 412 -14.68 8.83 -31.68
CA ASP A 412 -13.71 9.40 -32.63
C ASP A 412 -14.35 10.56 -33.43
N LYS A 413 -15.35 10.28 -34.28
CA LYS A 413 -15.89 11.29 -35.21
C LYS A 413 -16.69 12.40 -34.55
N LYS A 414 -17.34 12.12 -33.41
CA LYS A 414 -18.08 13.12 -32.63
C LYS A 414 -17.32 13.60 -31.41
N GLN A 415 -16.14 13.05 -31.15
CA GLN A 415 -15.25 13.46 -30.06
C GLN A 415 -15.97 13.46 -28.71
N ARG A 416 -16.84 12.46 -28.48
CA ARG A 416 -17.55 12.30 -27.22
C ARG A 416 -16.69 11.45 -26.28
N PRO A 417 -16.20 12.03 -25.17
CA PRO A 417 -15.35 11.28 -24.26
C PRO A 417 -16.13 10.21 -23.51
N CYS A 418 -15.43 9.19 -23.01
CA CYS A 418 -16.01 8.08 -22.28
C CYS A 418 -16.88 8.55 -21.11
N ALA A 419 -16.42 9.55 -20.34
CA ALA A 419 -17.13 10.14 -19.19
C ALA A 419 -18.50 10.76 -19.53
N ALA A 420 -18.82 11.00 -20.82
CA ALA A 420 -20.14 11.45 -21.25
C ALA A 420 -21.21 10.34 -21.19
N CYS A 421 -20.78 9.07 -21.23
CA CYS A 421 -21.69 7.91 -21.29
C CYS A 421 -21.39 6.86 -20.23
N HIS A 422 -20.17 6.82 -19.68
CA HIS A 422 -19.71 5.81 -18.74
C HIS A 422 -19.29 6.41 -17.40
N GLU A 423 -19.71 5.78 -16.30
CA GLU A 423 -18.99 5.87 -15.02
C GLU A 423 -17.71 5.03 -15.12
N VAL A 424 -16.75 5.25 -14.22
CA VAL A 424 -15.54 4.43 -14.14
C VAL A 424 -15.78 3.23 -13.23
N HIS A 425 -16.13 3.41 -11.96
CA HIS A 425 -16.17 2.29 -11.01
C HIS A 425 -17.33 1.33 -11.25
N GLY A 426 -18.56 1.81 -11.18
CA GLY A 426 -19.73 0.97 -11.42
C GLY A 426 -21.00 1.77 -11.62
N SER A 427 -22.09 1.06 -11.87
CA SER A 427 -23.43 1.64 -11.99
C SER A 427 -24.43 0.76 -11.28
N HIS A 428 -25.13 1.33 -10.31
CA HIS A 428 -26.10 0.64 -9.47
C HIS A 428 -27.39 0.27 -10.21
N SER A 429 -27.61 0.84 -11.40
CA SER A 429 -28.90 0.74 -12.09
C SER A 429 -28.79 0.37 -13.56
N LEU A 430 -27.61 0.55 -14.18
CA LEU A 430 -27.45 0.35 -15.61
C LEU A 430 -26.29 -0.61 -15.92
N PRO A 431 -26.44 -1.45 -16.95
CA PRO A 431 -25.39 -2.34 -17.42
C PRO A 431 -24.31 -1.57 -18.20
N SER A 432 -23.17 -2.24 -18.43
CA SER A 432 -22.06 -1.74 -19.27
C SER A 432 -21.48 -0.38 -18.84
N LEU A 433 -21.43 -0.13 -17.52
CA LEU A 433 -20.95 1.10 -16.89
C LEU A 433 -21.68 2.35 -17.34
N ILE A 434 -22.88 2.23 -17.90
CA ILE A 434 -23.60 3.38 -18.44
C ILE A 434 -24.05 4.30 -17.31
N ARG A 435 -23.88 5.60 -17.53
CA ARG A 435 -24.37 6.67 -16.66
C ARG A 435 -25.41 7.56 -17.33
N ILE A 436 -26.24 8.20 -16.50
CA ILE A 436 -27.25 9.17 -16.93
C ILE A 436 -27.05 10.50 -16.21
N GLY A 437 -27.54 11.59 -16.81
CA GLY A 437 -27.48 12.94 -16.22
C GLY A 437 -26.26 13.77 -16.66
N ALA A 438 -25.36 13.21 -17.46
CA ALA A 438 -24.26 13.95 -18.08
C ALA A 438 -24.74 14.86 -19.23
N ASN A 439 -24.14 16.05 -19.36
CA ASN A 439 -24.40 16.97 -20.47
C ASN A 439 -23.10 17.55 -21.04
N PRO A 440 -22.75 17.31 -22.32
CA PRO A 440 -23.36 16.34 -23.23
C PRO A 440 -23.33 14.90 -22.69
N GLY A 441 -24.35 14.08 -22.95
CA GLY A 441 -24.40 12.72 -22.43
C GLY A 441 -25.72 12.01 -22.66
N LEU A 442 -26.13 11.14 -21.73
CA LEU A 442 -27.36 10.36 -21.77
C LEU A 442 -28.37 10.85 -20.74
N ASN A 443 -29.61 11.08 -21.16
CA ASN A 443 -30.74 11.29 -20.25
C ASN A 443 -31.33 9.96 -19.79
N GLN A 444 -31.34 8.96 -20.67
CA GLN A 444 -31.89 7.63 -20.40
C GLN A 444 -31.23 6.58 -21.30
N TYR A 445 -31.14 5.36 -20.78
CA TYR A 445 -30.77 4.16 -21.52
C TYR A 445 -31.68 3.00 -21.11
N GLN A 446 -32.10 2.20 -22.09
CA GLN A 446 -32.86 0.98 -21.85
C GLN A 446 -32.24 -0.16 -22.65
N GLN A 447 -31.72 -1.16 -21.95
CA GLN A 447 -31.23 -2.39 -22.56
C GLN A 447 -32.38 -3.29 -23.01
N ASN A 448 -32.21 -3.97 -24.15
CA ASN A 448 -33.05 -5.09 -24.56
C ASN A 448 -32.17 -6.26 -25.05
N ASN A 449 -32.78 -7.42 -25.33
CA ASN A 449 -32.07 -8.65 -25.67
C ASN A 449 -31.14 -8.51 -26.89
N ASN A 450 -31.49 -7.65 -27.84
CA ASN A 450 -30.76 -7.45 -29.10
C ASN A 450 -30.08 -6.08 -29.18
N GLY A 451 -29.87 -5.42 -28.03
CA GLY A 451 -29.15 -4.15 -27.90
C GLY A 451 -29.82 -3.22 -26.90
N GLY A 452 -30.45 -2.14 -27.37
CA GLY A 452 -31.11 -1.17 -26.49
C GLY A 452 -31.54 0.13 -27.18
N GLN A 453 -32.10 1.05 -26.40
CA GLN A 453 -32.49 2.39 -26.83
C GLN A 453 -31.82 3.44 -25.94
N CYS A 454 -31.35 4.54 -26.54
CA CYS A 454 -30.78 5.66 -25.82
C CYS A 454 -31.50 6.98 -26.14
N TRP A 455 -31.49 7.87 -25.15
CA TRP A 455 -31.99 9.23 -25.25
C TRP A 455 -30.87 10.20 -24.87
N PRO A 456 -30.00 10.58 -25.82
CA PRO A 456 -28.88 11.48 -25.52
C PRO A 456 -29.32 12.93 -25.48
N THR A 457 -28.51 13.79 -24.86
CA THR A 457 -28.72 15.25 -24.87
C THR A 457 -28.37 15.90 -26.22
N CYS A 458 -27.63 15.18 -27.08
CA CYS A 458 -27.07 15.73 -28.33
C CYS A 458 -28.00 15.63 -29.54
N HIS A 459 -28.89 14.64 -29.57
CA HIS A 459 -29.78 14.36 -30.70
C HIS A 459 -30.97 13.52 -30.26
N GLY A 460 -31.98 13.38 -31.12
CA GLY A 460 -33.16 12.55 -30.83
C GLY A 460 -32.82 11.08 -30.55
N SER A 461 -33.75 10.39 -29.88
CA SER A 461 -33.58 9.00 -29.43
C SER A 461 -33.21 8.04 -30.56
N LYS A 462 -32.39 7.02 -30.23
CA LYS A 462 -31.96 6.00 -31.19
C LYS A 462 -32.11 4.60 -30.59
N SER A 463 -32.57 3.66 -31.42
CA SER A 463 -32.71 2.25 -31.09
C SER A 463 -31.65 1.44 -31.83
N TYR A 464 -31.02 0.52 -31.11
CA TYR A 464 -29.96 -0.37 -31.53
C TYR A 464 -30.46 -1.79 -31.30
N ASN A 465 -31.15 -2.38 -32.29
CA ASN A 465 -31.86 -3.66 -32.13
C ASN A 465 -31.17 -4.84 -32.84
N ARG A 466 -29.86 -4.74 -33.09
CA ARG A 466 -29.05 -5.79 -33.70
C ARG A 466 -27.61 -5.71 -33.20
N LEU A 467 -27.17 -6.62 -32.34
CA LEU A 467 -25.78 -6.65 -31.88
C LEU A 467 -24.87 -7.39 -32.87
N ASN A 468 -23.57 -7.08 -32.84
CA ASN A 468 -22.57 -7.86 -33.59
C ASN A 468 -22.43 -9.31 -33.07
N TYR A 469 -22.76 -9.54 -31.80
CA TYR A 469 -22.79 -10.85 -31.14
C TYR A 469 -23.65 -10.80 -29.87
N GLY A 470 -24.05 -11.97 -29.37
CA GLY A 470 -24.90 -12.12 -28.18
C GLY A 470 -24.27 -11.55 -26.91
N ARG A 471 -25.11 -11.30 -25.91
CA ARG A 471 -24.68 -10.90 -24.57
C ARG A 471 -24.15 -12.08 -23.79
#